data_AF-A0A957KB44-F1
#
_entry.id   AF-A0A957KB44-F1
#
_cell.length_a   1.000
_cell.length_b   1.000
_cell.length_c   1.000
_cell.angle_alpha   90.00
_cell.angle_beta   90.00
_cell.angle_gamma   90.00
#
_symmetry.space_group_name_H-M   'P 1'
#
loop_
_entity.id
_entity.type
_entity.pdbx_description
1 polymer ?
#
loop_
_entity_poly.entity_id
_entity_poly.type
_entity_poly.pdbx_seq_one_letter_code
_entity_poly.pdbx_strand_id
1 'polypeptide(L)'
;MPEEKPEAATPVASEEPEGGDAVTPDETPAPTPVGGEEPEGTKESGDAVTPGDAPVPETPVESEESDGKTESDDAVTPDETPAPTPVPELAEGVVIDNVSVGTLIDTVLASSVLLKPYIGDKLKDKAIADASKLIIHKNDQRFEYEYMKLADKWELRDTDKGKQELAAKHGFYHGKSDTIHLRPDSTNQEMLHESIHKLADGHFGIFGEFGNEGATQYFTKRVIEEMGQTAPKNIYPEQVAFAEKLINYLTEPVAAEHFFNKHPTTELLTLVKVSLDDYRAKYQAGDAAKEAFKEYLETLF
;
A
#
# COMPACT_ATOMS: atom_id res chain seq x y z
N MET A 1 38.14 28.96 57.33
CA MET A 1 37.83 29.76 56.13
C MET A 1 36.32 29.88 56.09
N PRO A 2 35.74 31.10 56.08
CA PRO A 2 34.30 31.26 56.11
C PRO A 2 33.71 30.98 54.72
N GLU A 3 32.60 30.25 54.70
CA GLU A 3 31.80 29.96 53.51
C GLU A 3 31.01 31.21 53.10
N GLU A 4 31.24 31.71 51.88
CA GLU A 4 30.41 32.73 51.26
C GLU A 4 29.13 32.12 50.71
N LYS A 5 28.02 32.75 51.08
CA LYS A 5 26.66 32.42 50.69
C LYS A 5 26.32 33.20 49.41
N PRO A 6 25.77 32.58 48.35
CA PRO A 6 25.46 33.32 47.13
C PRO A 6 24.20 34.20 47.30
N GLU A 7 24.32 35.44 46.82
CA GLU A 7 23.25 36.44 46.73
C GLU A 7 22.17 36.03 45.70
N ALA A 8 20.93 36.33 46.03
CA ALA A 8 19.76 36.08 45.19
C ALA A 8 19.65 37.15 44.08
N ALA A 9 19.46 36.70 42.84
CA ALA A 9 19.20 37.56 41.70
C ALA A 9 17.77 38.14 41.73
N THR A 10 17.67 39.44 41.50
CA THR A 10 16.41 40.18 41.27
C THR A 10 15.79 39.86 39.90
N PRO A 11 14.46 39.71 39.79
CA PRO A 11 13.80 39.55 38.50
C PRO A 11 13.70 40.89 37.75
N VAL A 12 14.09 40.87 36.47
CA VAL A 12 13.91 41.95 35.50
C VAL A 12 12.46 41.92 35.00
N ALA A 13 11.80 43.07 35.06
CA ALA A 13 10.45 43.29 34.52
C ALA A 13 10.49 43.22 32.99
N SER A 14 9.62 42.38 32.42
CA SER A 14 9.38 42.29 30.98
C SER A 14 8.34 43.33 30.55
N GLU A 15 8.73 44.18 29.60
CA GLU A 15 7.89 45.18 28.93
C GLU A 15 6.78 44.51 28.09
N GLU A 16 5.58 45.08 28.15
CA GLU A 16 4.44 44.75 27.28
C GLU A 16 4.66 45.32 25.87
N PRO A 17 4.35 44.58 24.79
CA PRO A 17 4.19 45.19 23.48
C PRO A 17 2.76 45.73 23.28
N GLU A 18 2.67 47.04 23.04
CA GLU A 18 1.52 47.75 22.50
C GLU A 18 1.24 47.39 21.03
N GLY A 19 -0.05 47.39 20.66
CA GLY A 19 -0.56 47.62 19.31
C GLY A 19 -0.47 46.41 18.35
N GLY A 20 -1.54 45.88 17.76
CA GLY A 20 -2.75 46.53 17.30
C GLY A 20 -2.79 46.44 15.78
N ASP A 21 -3.53 45.46 15.24
CA ASP A 21 -4.38 45.62 14.06
C ASP A 21 -5.25 44.38 13.89
N ALA A 22 -6.54 44.56 14.14
CA ALA A 22 -7.57 43.54 13.98
C ALA A 22 -7.92 43.42 12.49
N VAL A 23 -7.55 42.29 11.87
CA VAL A 23 -8.07 41.89 10.57
C VAL A 23 -9.45 41.25 10.81
N THR A 24 -10.50 41.93 10.36
CA THR A 24 -11.87 41.41 10.28
C THR A 24 -11.93 40.23 9.30
N PRO A 25 -12.55 39.08 9.66
CA PRO A 25 -12.81 38.03 8.69
C PRO A 25 -13.96 38.40 7.74
N ASP A 26 -13.71 38.15 6.46
CA ASP A 26 -14.65 38.24 5.34
C ASP A 26 -15.77 37.21 5.51
N GLU A 27 -17.00 37.69 5.72
CA GLU A 27 -18.21 36.86 5.81
C GLU A 27 -18.58 36.35 4.41
N THR A 28 -18.09 35.17 4.05
CA THR A 28 -18.63 34.41 2.91
C THR A 28 -19.90 33.68 3.35
N PRO A 29 -21.06 33.89 2.69
CA PRO A 29 -22.30 33.21 3.09
C PRO A 29 -22.27 31.72 2.75
N ALA A 30 -22.74 30.90 3.70
CA ALA A 30 -22.92 29.46 3.55
C ALA A 30 -23.92 29.14 2.41
N PRO A 31 -23.70 28.07 1.63
CA PRO A 31 -24.66 27.63 0.63
C PRO A 31 -25.91 27.02 1.30
N THR A 32 -27.07 27.45 0.81
CA THR A 32 -28.40 26.94 1.15
C THR A 32 -28.53 25.45 0.80
N PRO A 33 -29.07 24.58 1.69
CA PRO A 33 -29.40 23.22 1.32
C PRO A 33 -30.66 23.22 0.42
N VAL A 34 -30.49 22.77 -0.82
CA VAL A 34 -31.60 22.44 -1.72
C VAL A 34 -32.16 21.08 -1.31
N GLY A 35 -33.48 21.02 -1.10
CA GLY A 35 -34.24 19.81 -0.81
C GLY A 35 -33.98 18.69 -1.82
N GLY A 36 -34.11 17.41 -1.48
CA GLY A 36 -35.20 16.87 -0.68
C GLY A 36 -36.32 16.42 -1.63
N GLU A 37 -36.04 15.43 -2.48
CA GLU A 37 -37.05 14.64 -3.18
C GLU A 37 -36.68 13.15 -3.03
N GLU A 38 -37.45 12.46 -2.18
CA GLU A 38 -37.60 11.01 -2.21
C GLU A 38 -38.42 10.61 -3.44
N PRO A 39 -38.11 9.48 -4.07
CA PRO A 39 -39.13 8.69 -4.73
C PRO A 39 -39.39 7.37 -4.00
N GLU A 40 -40.65 7.24 -3.58
CA GLU A 40 -41.34 5.99 -3.26
C GLU A 40 -41.37 5.02 -4.45
N GLY A 41 -41.50 3.72 -4.14
CA GLY A 41 -41.93 2.67 -5.06
C GLY A 41 -40.77 1.83 -5.59
N THR A 42 -40.82 0.49 -5.65
CA THR A 42 -41.96 -0.42 -5.61
C THR A 42 -41.41 -1.82 -5.31
N LYS A 43 -42.22 -2.62 -4.59
CA LYS A 43 -42.01 -4.05 -4.40
C LYS A 43 -42.15 -4.77 -5.74
N GLU A 44 -41.20 -5.63 -6.08
CA GLU A 44 -41.46 -6.79 -6.94
C GLU A 44 -40.86 -8.04 -6.32
N SER A 45 -41.76 -8.90 -5.87
CA SER A 45 -41.56 -10.31 -5.56
C SER A 45 -41.56 -11.10 -6.86
N GLY A 46 -40.52 -11.89 -7.11
CA GLY A 46 -40.43 -12.76 -8.29
C GLY A 46 -39.57 -14.00 -8.01
N ASP A 47 -40.27 -15.05 -7.60
CA ASP A 47 -40.07 -16.47 -7.84
C ASP A 47 -38.68 -17.13 -7.81
N ALA A 48 -38.60 -18.08 -6.88
CA ALA A 48 -37.63 -19.16 -6.80
C ALA A 48 -37.71 -20.08 -8.04
N VAL A 49 -36.56 -20.33 -8.67
CA VAL A 49 -36.37 -21.43 -9.61
C VAL A 49 -35.40 -22.42 -8.98
N THR A 50 -35.91 -23.60 -8.67
CA THR A 50 -35.18 -24.80 -8.24
C THR A 50 -34.32 -25.35 -9.39
N PRO A 51 -33.20 -26.04 -9.09
CA PRO A 51 -32.21 -26.45 -10.08
C PRO A 51 -32.65 -27.71 -10.82
N GLY A 52 -32.52 -27.69 -12.14
CA GLY A 52 -32.72 -28.86 -13.00
C GLY A 52 -31.43 -29.65 -13.16
N ASP A 53 -31.50 -30.93 -12.80
CA ASP A 53 -30.54 -31.97 -13.08
C ASP A 53 -30.13 -32.01 -14.57
N ALA A 54 -28.83 -32.06 -14.83
CA ALA A 54 -28.29 -32.49 -16.12
C ALA A 54 -27.35 -33.69 -15.91
N PRO A 55 -27.51 -34.78 -16.69
CA PRO A 55 -26.82 -36.04 -16.47
C PRO A 55 -25.36 -36.02 -16.95
N VAL A 56 -24.54 -36.75 -16.19
CA VAL A 56 -23.21 -37.23 -16.53
C VAL A 56 -23.28 -38.21 -17.71
N PRO A 57 -22.37 -38.13 -18.69
CA PRO A 57 -21.97 -39.30 -19.46
C PRO A 57 -20.61 -39.84 -18.99
N GLU A 58 -20.62 -41.13 -18.64
CA GLU A 58 -19.46 -41.97 -18.37
C GLU A 58 -18.76 -42.41 -19.68
N THR A 59 -17.43 -42.23 -19.73
CA THR A 59 -16.38 -43.12 -20.34
C THR A 59 -16.43 -43.40 -21.87
N PRO A 60 -15.37 -43.93 -22.55
CA PRO A 60 -14.11 -44.53 -22.05
C PRO A 60 -12.79 -44.13 -22.76
N VAL A 61 -11.70 -44.52 -22.10
CA VAL A 61 -10.40 -45.05 -22.58
C VAL A 61 -10.21 -45.19 -24.10
N GLU A 62 -9.14 -44.62 -24.63
CA GLU A 62 -8.28 -45.31 -25.60
C GLU A 62 -6.84 -44.78 -25.54
N SER A 63 -5.96 -45.71 -25.18
CA SER A 63 -4.50 -45.64 -25.22
C SER A 63 -4.03 -46.03 -26.61
N GLU A 64 -3.35 -45.12 -27.31
CA GLU A 64 -2.55 -45.47 -28.48
C GLU A 64 -1.07 -45.25 -28.17
N GLU A 65 -0.35 -46.36 -28.11
CA GLU A 65 1.08 -46.44 -28.34
C GLU A 65 1.34 -46.00 -29.79
N SER A 66 2.23 -45.02 -30.00
CA SER A 66 2.80 -44.77 -31.33
C SER A 66 4.32 -44.82 -31.26
N ASP A 67 4.83 -45.69 -32.13
CA ASP A 67 6.19 -46.13 -32.31
C ASP A 67 7.26 -45.04 -32.47
N GLY A 68 8.48 -45.49 -32.18
CA GLY A 68 9.72 -44.74 -32.26
C GLY A 68 9.94 -44.02 -33.59
N LYS A 69 10.36 -42.76 -33.47
CA LYS A 69 11.12 -42.05 -34.49
C LYS A 69 12.43 -41.56 -33.89
N THR A 70 13.50 -42.28 -34.17
CA THR A 70 14.89 -41.80 -34.05
C THR A 70 15.17 -40.85 -35.21
N GLU A 71 15.24 -39.55 -34.94
CA GLU A 71 15.78 -38.55 -35.86
C GLU A 71 16.75 -37.62 -35.12
N SER A 72 17.99 -37.64 -35.60
CA SER A 72 18.97 -36.56 -35.70
C SER A 72 19.29 -35.70 -34.47
N ASP A 73 20.51 -35.93 -33.96
CA ASP A 73 21.33 -34.97 -33.22
C ASP A 73 21.62 -33.72 -34.11
N ASP A 74 20.69 -32.77 -34.14
CA ASP A 74 21.01 -31.39 -34.51
C ASP A 74 21.41 -30.64 -33.23
N ALA A 75 22.66 -30.18 -33.22
CA ALA A 75 23.23 -29.38 -32.15
C ALA A 75 22.39 -28.11 -31.95
N VAL A 76 21.53 -28.14 -30.93
CA VAL A 76 20.85 -26.97 -30.39
C VAL A 76 21.93 -26.01 -29.92
N THR A 77 22.19 -24.97 -30.71
CA THR A 77 22.89 -23.78 -30.24
C THR A 77 22.18 -23.29 -28.98
N PRO A 78 22.89 -23.10 -27.86
CA PRO A 78 22.28 -22.56 -26.66
C PRO A 78 21.68 -21.20 -27.03
N ASP A 79 20.36 -21.11 -26.86
CA ASP A 79 19.60 -19.88 -26.98
C ASP A 79 20.29 -18.83 -26.10
N GLU A 80 20.96 -17.87 -26.73
CA GLU A 80 21.62 -16.77 -26.04
C GLU A 80 20.53 -15.94 -25.38
N THR A 81 20.18 -16.32 -24.15
CA THR A 81 19.30 -15.56 -23.29
C THR A 81 19.85 -14.13 -23.27
N PRO A 82 19.11 -13.14 -23.77
CA PRO A 82 19.62 -11.78 -23.90
C PRO A 82 20.07 -11.30 -22.52
N ALA A 83 21.27 -10.72 -22.46
CA ALA A 83 21.80 -10.16 -21.23
C ALA A 83 20.78 -9.20 -20.60
N PRO A 84 20.54 -9.28 -19.28
CA PRO A 84 19.57 -8.43 -18.62
C PRO A 84 19.92 -6.96 -18.88
N THR A 85 18.92 -6.19 -19.33
CA THR A 85 19.08 -4.74 -19.49
C THR A 85 19.40 -4.13 -18.12
N PRO A 86 20.41 -3.24 -18.00
CA PRO A 86 20.72 -2.62 -16.72
C PRO A 86 19.49 -1.87 -16.20
N VAL A 87 19.06 -2.23 -14.99
CA VAL A 87 17.93 -1.55 -14.33
C VAL A 87 18.41 -0.18 -13.86
N PRO A 88 17.67 0.91 -14.11
CA PRO A 88 18.08 2.24 -13.66
C PRO A 88 18.17 2.31 -12.14
N GLU A 89 19.23 2.94 -11.64
CA GLU A 89 19.46 3.16 -10.20
C GLU A 89 18.55 4.28 -9.67
N LEU A 90 18.03 4.10 -8.45
CA LEU A 90 17.21 5.11 -7.77
C LEU A 90 18.12 6.09 -7.02
N ALA A 91 18.89 6.91 -7.73
CA ALA A 91 19.79 7.90 -7.10
C ALA A 91 19.02 8.93 -6.24
N GLU A 92 19.38 9.06 -4.97
CA GLU A 92 18.80 10.04 -4.05
C GLU A 92 19.31 11.47 -4.32
N GLY A 93 18.45 12.47 -4.11
CA GLY A 93 18.88 13.87 -3.97
C GLY A 93 18.98 14.71 -5.26
N VAL A 94 18.50 14.23 -6.40
CA VAL A 94 18.34 15.06 -7.61
C VAL A 94 16.96 15.69 -7.62
N VAL A 95 16.88 17.02 -7.78
CA VAL A 95 15.61 17.73 -8.02
C VAL A 95 15.15 17.36 -9.43
N ILE A 96 14.29 16.35 -9.51
CA ILE A 96 13.69 15.86 -10.72
C ILE A 96 12.21 16.31 -10.71
N ASP A 97 11.67 16.78 -11.84
CA ASP A 97 10.24 17.09 -11.92
C ASP A 97 9.37 15.82 -11.74
N ASN A 98 8.11 15.99 -11.33
CA ASN A 98 7.23 14.85 -11.00
C ASN A 98 7.08 13.86 -12.18
N VAL A 99 7.11 14.33 -13.43
CA VAL A 99 6.97 13.48 -14.62
C VAL A 99 8.18 12.56 -14.76
N SER A 100 9.37 13.13 -14.63
CA SER A 100 10.63 12.40 -14.76
C SER A 100 10.84 11.41 -13.61
N VAL A 101 10.42 11.77 -12.39
CA VAL A 101 10.36 10.84 -11.24
C VAL A 101 9.36 9.71 -11.50
N GLY A 102 8.13 10.02 -11.89
CA GLY A 102 7.12 9.00 -12.15
C GLY A 102 7.52 8.05 -13.28
N THR A 103 8.20 8.56 -14.31
CA THR A 103 8.77 7.74 -15.40
C THR A 103 9.85 6.79 -14.90
N LEU A 104 10.72 7.25 -14.00
CA LEU A 104 11.73 6.39 -13.37
C LEU A 104 11.06 5.26 -12.58
N ILE A 105 10.04 5.57 -11.77
CA ILE A 105 9.30 4.57 -11.00
C ILE A 105 8.58 3.56 -11.90
N ASP A 106 7.89 4.02 -12.94
CA ASP A 106 7.26 3.13 -13.94
C ASP A 106 8.29 2.21 -14.59
N THR A 107 9.48 2.72 -14.91
CA THR A 107 10.57 1.94 -15.52
C THR A 107 11.09 0.88 -14.55
N VAL A 108 11.34 1.24 -13.30
CA VAL A 108 11.78 0.31 -12.25
C VAL A 108 10.75 -0.80 -12.05
N LEU A 109 9.47 -0.45 -11.92
CA LEU A 109 8.38 -1.42 -11.75
C LEU A 109 8.21 -2.33 -12.98
N ALA A 110 8.32 -1.78 -14.19
CA ALA A 110 8.25 -2.56 -15.42
C ALA A 110 9.48 -3.50 -15.62
N SER A 111 10.60 -3.19 -14.98
CA SER A 111 11.84 -3.97 -15.02
C SER A 111 11.88 -5.07 -13.96
N SER A 112 11.05 -4.97 -12.91
CA SER A 112 10.97 -5.96 -11.85
C SER A 112 10.58 -7.33 -12.41
N VAL A 113 11.44 -8.34 -12.21
CA VAL A 113 11.15 -9.71 -12.67
C VAL A 113 10.00 -10.30 -11.86
N LEU A 114 10.00 -10.02 -10.56
CA LEU A 114 8.97 -10.46 -9.64
C LEU A 114 7.60 -9.85 -9.94
N LEU A 115 7.50 -8.53 -10.10
CA LEU A 115 6.21 -7.85 -10.16
C LEU A 115 5.61 -7.80 -11.56
N LYS A 116 6.43 -7.77 -12.61
CA LYS A 116 5.99 -7.58 -14.00
C LYS A 116 4.84 -8.50 -14.45
N PRO A 117 4.79 -9.80 -14.07
CA PRO A 117 3.67 -10.68 -14.43
C PRO A 117 2.31 -10.20 -13.90
N TYR A 118 2.28 -9.44 -12.81
CA TYR A 118 1.07 -9.06 -12.08
C TYR A 118 0.68 -7.59 -12.29
N ILE A 119 1.65 -6.71 -12.54
CA ILE A 119 1.42 -5.27 -12.66
C ILE A 119 1.55 -4.72 -14.09
N GLY A 120 1.98 -5.53 -15.06
CA GLY A 120 2.28 -5.07 -16.42
C GLY A 120 1.13 -4.35 -17.13
N ASP A 121 -0.09 -4.86 -17.01
CA ASP A 121 -1.27 -4.20 -17.58
C ASP A 121 -1.71 -2.98 -16.74
N LYS A 122 -1.54 -3.04 -15.42
CA LYS A 122 -1.86 -1.93 -14.52
C LYS A 122 -0.97 -0.72 -14.76
N LEU A 123 0.30 -0.91 -15.10
CA LEU A 123 1.19 0.20 -15.44
C LEU A 123 0.75 0.94 -16.71
N LYS A 124 0.04 0.27 -17.64
CA LYS A 124 -0.53 0.93 -18.82
C LYS A 124 -1.70 1.85 -18.47
N ASP A 125 -2.54 1.42 -17.53
CA ASP A 125 -3.77 2.12 -17.14
C ASP A 125 -3.56 3.11 -15.98
N LYS A 126 -2.60 2.82 -15.10
CA LYS A 126 -2.33 3.51 -13.84
C LYS A 126 -0.88 4.01 -13.76
N ALA A 127 -0.30 4.41 -14.90
CA ALA A 127 1.06 4.93 -14.95
C ALA A 127 1.32 6.00 -13.87
N ILE A 128 2.48 5.90 -13.22
CA ILE A 128 2.92 6.86 -12.19
C ILE A 128 3.48 8.13 -12.85
N ALA A 129 4.01 8.03 -14.08
CA ALA A 129 4.56 9.14 -14.86
C ALA A 129 3.57 10.27 -15.19
N ASP A 130 2.27 10.06 -15.01
CA ASP A 130 1.28 11.13 -15.14
C ASP A 130 1.47 12.16 -14.01
N ALA A 131 1.88 13.38 -14.37
CA ALA A 131 2.12 14.48 -13.44
C ALA A 131 0.92 14.78 -12.51
N SER A 132 -0.30 14.48 -12.95
CA SER A 132 -1.51 14.67 -12.16
C SER A 132 -1.68 13.60 -11.06
N LYS A 133 -0.94 12.50 -11.17
CA LYS A 133 -1.02 11.33 -10.29
C LYS A 133 0.06 11.33 -9.20
N LEU A 134 1.19 11.99 -9.43
CA LEU A 134 2.27 12.13 -8.45
C LEU A 134 2.38 13.59 -7.97
N ILE A 135 2.02 13.83 -6.72
CA ILE A 135 1.96 15.16 -6.10
C ILE A 135 2.99 15.25 -4.97
N ILE A 136 4.14 15.84 -5.29
CA ILE A 136 5.14 16.25 -4.29
C ILE A 136 4.74 17.62 -3.76
N HIS A 137 4.45 17.72 -2.47
CA HIS A 137 3.98 18.97 -1.87
C HIS A 137 5.13 19.97 -1.69
N LYS A 138 4.81 21.26 -1.69
CA LYS A 138 5.81 22.34 -1.55
C LYS A 138 6.42 22.40 -0.14
N ASN A 139 5.66 22.03 0.88
CA ASN A 139 6.09 21.99 2.28
C ASN A 139 5.24 20.99 3.08
N ASP A 140 5.71 20.64 4.27
CA ASP A 140 5.04 19.72 5.19
C ASP A 140 3.63 20.17 5.56
N GLN A 141 3.44 21.46 5.84
CA GLN A 141 2.13 22.01 6.22
C GLN A 141 1.07 21.74 5.14
N ARG A 142 1.45 21.82 3.85
CA ARG A 142 0.54 21.52 2.75
C ARG A 142 0.27 20.02 2.63
N PHE A 143 1.29 19.18 2.77
CA PHE A 143 1.13 17.73 2.79
C PHE A 143 0.17 17.30 3.91
N GLU A 144 0.38 17.78 5.13
CA GLU A 144 -0.42 17.44 6.32
C GLU A 144 -1.88 17.89 6.18
N TYR A 145 -2.10 19.09 5.63
CA TYR A 145 -3.45 19.58 5.31
C TYR A 145 -4.17 18.65 4.34
N GLU A 146 -3.51 18.26 3.24
CA GLU A 146 -4.11 17.39 2.23
C GLU A 146 -4.31 15.96 2.75
N TYR A 147 -3.39 15.44 3.57
CA TYR A 147 -3.56 14.16 4.24
C TYR A 147 -4.81 14.16 5.12
N MET A 148 -4.92 15.11 6.04
CA MET A 148 -6.05 15.19 6.97
C MET A 148 -7.39 15.36 6.25
N LYS A 149 -7.39 16.12 5.14
CA LYS A 149 -8.58 16.34 4.31
C LYS A 149 -8.97 15.10 3.52
N LEU A 150 -8.03 14.49 2.80
CA LEU A 150 -8.31 13.36 1.90
C LEU A 150 -8.55 12.05 2.66
N ALA A 151 -7.90 11.88 3.82
CA ALA A 151 -8.13 10.74 4.71
C ALA A 151 -9.39 10.88 5.57
N ASP A 152 -10.10 12.01 5.50
CA ASP A 152 -11.27 12.34 6.35
C ASP A 152 -10.95 12.27 7.86
N LYS A 153 -9.78 12.81 8.23
CA LYS A 153 -9.22 12.79 9.60
C LYS A 153 -9.07 14.17 10.21
N TRP A 154 -9.78 15.18 9.68
CA TRP A 154 -9.61 16.58 10.08
C TRP A 154 -9.74 16.80 11.59
N GLU A 155 -10.63 16.08 12.25
CA GLU A 155 -10.85 16.15 13.70
C GLU A 155 -9.63 15.72 14.54
N LEU A 156 -8.74 14.90 13.96
CA LEU A 156 -7.55 14.41 14.66
C LEU A 156 -6.36 15.36 14.56
N ARG A 157 -6.40 16.35 13.65
CA ARG A 157 -5.24 17.19 13.27
C ARG A 157 -4.49 17.76 14.46
N ASP A 158 -5.22 18.33 15.43
CA ASP A 158 -4.63 19.03 16.58
C ASP A 158 -4.44 18.13 17.81
N THR A 159 -4.81 16.85 17.71
CA THR A 159 -4.62 15.85 18.78
C THR A 159 -3.21 15.28 18.77
N ASP A 160 -2.73 14.76 19.91
CA ASP A 160 -1.43 14.09 19.99
C ASP A 160 -1.35 12.87 19.06
N LYS A 161 -2.46 12.14 18.91
CA LYS A 161 -2.56 11.03 17.97
C LYS A 161 -2.36 11.48 16.53
N GLY A 162 -3.04 12.55 16.11
CA GLY A 162 -2.88 13.10 14.76
C GLY A 162 -1.46 13.60 14.49
N LYS A 163 -0.84 14.27 15.47
CA LYS A 163 0.56 14.72 15.37
C LYS A 163 1.53 13.56 15.23
N GLN A 164 1.37 12.50 16.02
CA GLN A 164 2.18 11.29 15.92
C GLN A 164 2.01 10.59 14.56
N GLU A 165 0.77 10.49 14.08
CA GLU A 165 0.47 9.91 12.77
C GLU A 165 1.10 10.71 11.62
N LEU A 166 0.97 12.04 11.63
CA LEU A 166 1.59 12.91 10.63
C LEU A 166 3.11 12.81 10.66
N ALA A 167 3.72 12.80 11.84
CA ALA A 167 5.17 12.71 11.98
C ALA A 167 5.75 11.40 11.42
N ALA A 168 4.95 10.33 11.35
CA ALA A 168 5.37 9.03 10.82
C ALA A 168 5.04 8.85 9.32
N LYS A 169 4.19 9.67 8.73
CA LYS A 169 3.76 9.56 7.32
C LYS A 169 4.58 10.47 6.43
N HIS A 170 5.36 9.88 5.52
CA HIS A 170 6.09 10.61 4.46
C HIS A 170 5.35 10.62 3.11
N GLY A 171 4.41 9.70 2.93
CA GLY A 171 3.61 9.58 1.72
C GLY A 171 2.25 8.94 2.00
N PHE A 172 1.36 9.02 1.01
CA PHE A 172 0.17 8.19 0.92
C PHE A 172 -0.39 8.11 -0.50
N TYR A 173 -0.87 6.94 -0.88
CA TYR A 173 -1.80 6.77 -2.00
C TYR A 173 -3.25 7.02 -1.57
N HIS A 174 -3.97 7.86 -2.30
CA HIS A 174 -5.39 8.11 -2.12
C HIS A 174 -6.19 7.47 -3.25
N GLY A 175 -6.81 6.31 -2.97
CA GLY A 175 -7.53 5.52 -3.96
C GLY A 175 -8.72 6.21 -4.63
N LYS A 176 -9.40 7.17 -3.97
CA LYS A 176 -10.57 7.85 -4.57
C LYS A 176 -10.19 8.80 -5.69
N SER A 177 -9.10 9.55 -5.54
CA SER A 177 -8.57 10.43 -6.60
C SER A 177 -7.51 9.75 -7.47
N ASP A 178 -7.08 8.54 -7.09
CA ASP A 178 -6.00 7.80 -7.73
C ASP A 178 -4.67 8.59 -7.74
N THR A 179 -4.38 9.32 -6.66
CA THR A 179 -3.20 10.18 -6.53
C THR A 179 -2.26 9.71 -5.43
N ILE A 180 -0.96 9.84 -5.66
CA ILE A 180 0.11 9.68 -4.68
C ILE A 180 0.51 11.07 -4.20
N HIS A 181 0.56 11.24 -2.89
CA HIS A 181 0.96 12.46 -2.22
C HIS A 181 2.21 12.22 -1.39
N LEU A 182 3.20 13.09 -1.51
CA LEU A 182 4.51 12.93 -0.85
C LEU A 182 4.96 14.22 -0.19
N ARG A 183 5.71 14.08 0.90
CA ARG A 183 6.41 15.20 1.53
C ARG A 183 7.49 15.76 0.59
N PRO A 184 7.92 17.02 0.77
CA PRO A 184 8.93 17.63 -0.09
C PRO A 184 10.30 16.95 -0.01
N ASP A 185 10.60 16.30 1.11
CA ASP A 185 11.85 15.58 1.38
C ASP A 185 11.73 14.06 1.17
N SER A 186 10.64 13.60 0.54
CA SER A 186 10.43 12.18 0.32
C SER A 186 11.50 11.55 -0.57
N THR A 187 11.90 10.33 -0.23
CA THR A 187 12.91 9.57 -0.97
C THR A 187 12.30 8.81 -2.16
N ASN A 188 13.14 8.37 -3.09
CA ASN A 188 12.71 7.47 -4.18
C ASN A 188 12.12 6.16 -3.65
N GLN A 189 12.57 5.70 -2.49
CA GLN A 189 12.04 4.50 -1.84
C GLN A 189 10.59 4.73 -1.39
N GLU A 190 10.29 5.86 -0.77
CA GLU A 190 8.93 6.20 -0.34
C GLU A 190 8.01 6.38 -1.55
N MET A 191 8.51 7.00 -2.62
CA MET A 191 7.79 7.07 -3.90
C MET A 191 7.44 5.68 -4.44
N LEU A 192 8.42 4.76 -4.44
CA LEU A 192 8.22 3.39 -4.88
C LEU A 192 7.23 2.64 -3.98
N HIS A 193 7.29 2.84 -2.66
CA HIS A 193 6.34 2.28 -1.69
C HIS A 193 4.90 2.71 -1.99
N GLU A 194 4.65 4.01 -2.14
CA GLU A 194 3.31 4.52 -2.47
C GLU A 194 2.85 4.09 -3.87
N SER A 195 3.78 3.92 -4.81
CA SER A 195 3.46 3.42 -6.15
C SER A 195 3.03 1.96 -6.13
N ILE A 196 3.62 1.14 -5.26
CA ILE A 196 3.20 -0.23 -5.03
C ILE A 196 1.79 -0.26 -4.41
N HIS A 197 1.50 0.62 -3.45
CA HIS A 197 0.13 0.78 -2.92
C HIS A 197 -0.89 1.10 -4.03
N LYS A 198 -0.54 2.00 -4.96
CA LYS A 198 -1.41 2.37 -6.07
C LYS A 198 -1.76 1.20 -7.01
N LEU A 199 -0.79 0.30 -7.21
CA LEU A 199 -0.94 -0.86 -8.10
C LEU A 199 -1.62 -2.05 -7.41
N ALA A 200 -1.51 -2.13 -6.09
CA ALA A 200 -2.17 -3.15 -5.30
C ALA A 200 -3.71 -3.08 -5.43
N ASP A 201 -4.36 -4.24 -5.43
CA ASP A 201 -5.83 -4.33 -5.39
C ASP A 201 -6.37 -4.48 -3.95
N GLY A 202 -5.48 -4.48 -2.96
CA GLY A 202 -5.84 -4.36 -1.54
C GLY A 202 -6.36 -5.63 -0.88
N HIS A 203 -6.15 -6.82 -1.46
CA HIS A 203 -6.61 -8.09 -0.86
C HIS A 203 -5.91 -8.43 0.46
N PHE A 204 -4.69 -7.95 0.67
CA PHE A 204 -4.04 -8.02 1.99
C PHE A 204 -4.72 -7.11 3.03
N GLY A 205 -5.64 -6.23 2.60
CA GLY A 205 -6.52 -5.45 3.46
C GLY A 205 -7.47 -6.28 4.32
N ILE A 206 -7.63 -7.59 4.07
CA ILE A 206 -8.26 -8.52 5.02
C ILE A 206 -7.54 -8.56 6.37
N PHE A 207 -6.26 -8.20 6.40
CA PHE A 207 -5.44 -8.04 7.61
C PHE A 207 -5.32 -6.56 8.04
N GLY A 208 -6.15 -5.67 7.47
CA GLY A 208 -6.14 -4.23 7.73
C GLY A 208 -4.92 -3.51 7.16
N GLU A 209 -4.70 -2.27 7.63
CA GLU A 209 -3.54 -1.44 7.26
C GLU A 209 -2.22 -2.15 7.59
N PHE A 210 -2.18 -2.95 8.67
CA PHE A 210 -0.99 -3.67 9.10
C PHE A 210 -0.47 -4.64 8.04
N GLY A 211 -1.33 -5.50 7.48
CA GLY A 211 -0.92 -6.44 6.44
C GLY A 211 -0.67 -5.77 5.09
N ASN A 212 -1.44 -4.74 4.76
CA ASN A 212 -1.26 -4.01 3.51
C ASN A 212 0.08 -3.24 3.48
N GLU A 213 0.40 -2.47 4.52
CA GLU A 213 1.68 -1.77 4.64
C GLU A 213 2.87 -2.74 4.71
N GLY A 214 2.71 -3.87 5.41
CA GLY A 214 3.73 -4.91 5.47
C GLY A 214 4.05 -5.52 4.11
N ALA A 215 3.02 -5.88 3.33
CA ALA A 215 3.17 -6.42 1.99
C ALA A 215 3.75 -5.38 1.01
N THR A 216 3.27 -4.14 1.05
CA THR A 216 3.83 -3.04 0.26
C THR A 216 5.32 -2.89 0.55
N GLN A 217 5.69 -2.76 1.83
CA GLN A 217 7.08 -2.60 2.25
C GLN A 217 7.94 -3.80 1.86
N TYR A 218 7.42 -5.03 1.94
CA TYR A 218 8.10 -6.22 1.46
C TYR A 218 8.40 -6.11 -0.04
N PHE A 219 7.38 -5.88 -0.89
CA PHE A 219 7.58 -5.80 -2.33
C PHE A 219 8.45 -4.61 -2.75
N THR A 220 8.40 -3.49 -2.02
CA THR A 220 9.33 -2.37 -2.23
C THR A 220 10.79 -2.82 -2.06
N LYS A 221 11.08 -3.59 -1.00
CA LYS A 221 12.44 -4.09 -0.74
C LYS A 221 12.89 -5.06 -1.82
N ARG A 222 12.00 -5.95 -2.27
CA ARG A 222 12.30 -6.92 -3.35
C ARG A 222 12.65 -6.23 -4.66
N VAL A 223 11.89 -5.19 -5.04
CA VAL A 223 12.21 -4.38 -6.24
C VAL A 223 13.56 -3.68 -6.08
N ILE A 224 13.88 -3.13 -4.91
CA ILE A 224 15.19 -2.50 -4.64
C ILE A 224 16.34 -3.51 -4.74
N GLU A 225 16.15 -4.71 -4.20
CA GLU A 225 17.13 -5.79 -4.28
C GLU A 225 17.32 -6.29 -5.71
N GLU A 226 16.28 -6.36 -6.54
CA GLU A 226 16.36 -6.69 -7.97
C GLU A 226 17.20 -5.66 -8.76
N MET A 227 17.23 -4.39 -8.30
CA MET A 227 18.12 -3.36 -8.84
C MET A 227 19.58 -3.49 -8.38
N GLY A 228 19.91 -4.51 -7.57
CA GLY A 228 21.25 -4.68 -6.99
C GLY A 228 21.57 -3.68 -5.88
N GLN A 229 20.57 -2.96 -5.37
CA GLN A 229 20.73 -2.00 -4.28
C GLN A 229 20.46 -2.66 -2.92
N THR A 230 21.05 -2.11 -1.86
CA THR A 230 20.74 -2.57 -0.51
C THR A 230 19.40 -1.99 -0.07
N ALA A 231 18.44 -2.87 0.25
CA ALA A 231 17.17 -2.42 0.80
C ALA A 231 17.40 -1.64 2.10
N PRO A 232 16.79 -0.45 2.24
CA PRO A 232 16.91 0.37 3.44
C PRO A 232 16.26 -0.31 4.65
N LYS A 233 16.57 0.22 5.84
CA LYS A 233 16.07 -0.33 7.10
C LYS A 233 14.54 -0.26 7.15
N ASN A 234 13.92 -1.32 7.65
CA ASN A 234 12.47 -1.38 7.84
C ASN A 234 11.98 -0.23 8.73
N ILE A 235 11.11 0.61 8.19
CA ILE A 235 10.35 1.63 8.94
C ILE A 235 9.22 0.96 9.73
N TYR A 236 8.76 -0.22 9.27
CA TYR A 236 7.68 -1.02 9.84
C TYR A 236 8.11 -2.47 10.11
N PRO A 237 9.04 -2.71 11.07
CA PRO A 237 9.68 -4.02 11.23
C PRO A 237 8.69 -5.14 11.56
N GLU A 238 7.64 -4.87 12.35
CA GLU A 238 6.65 -5.89 12.72
C GLU A 238 5.70 -6.23 11.57
N GLN A 239 5.26 -5.23 10.81
CA GLN A 239 4.42 -5.38 9.62
C GLN A 239 5.14 -6.18 8.56
N VAL A 240 6.42 -5.86 8.33
CA VAL A 240 7.28 -6.58 7.38
C VAL A 240 7.51 -8.02 7.83
N ALA A 241 7.83 -8.25 9.11
CA ALA A 241 8.01 -9.61 9.62
C ALA A 241 6.73 -10.47 9.48
N PHE A 242 5.56 -9.87 9.70
CA PHE A 242 4.28 -10.53 9.44
C PHE A 242 4.09 -10.85 7.95
N ALA A 243 4.31 -9.88 7.07
CA ALA A 243 4.19 -10.08 5.63
C ALA A 243 5.18 -11.15 5.14
N GLU A 244 6.43 -11.14 5.60
CA GLU A 244 7.45 -12.15 5.29
C GLU A 244 6.98 -13.56 5.68
N LYS A 245 6.44 -13.75 6.89
CA LYS A 245 5.91 -15.07 7.31
C LYS A 245 4.78 -15.52 6.39
N LEU A 246 3.82 -14.64 6.11
CA LEU A 246 2.68 -14.94 5.25
C LEU A 246 3.11 -15.26 3.82
N ILE A 247 4.04 -14.48 3.27
CA ILE A 247 4.56 -14.64 1.91
C ILE A 247 5.39 -15.92 1.81
N ASN A 248 6.21 -16.25 2.82
CA ASN A 248 6.95 -17.51 2.86
C ASN A 248 6.01 -18.72 2.86
N TYR A 249 4.87 -18.61 3.54
CA TYR A 249 3.86 -19.66 3.53
C TYR A 249 3.17 -19.81 2.17
N LEU A 250 2.77 -18.70 1.55
CA LEU A 250 2.08 -18.71 0.24
C LEU A 250 3.03 -18.98 -0.93
N THR A 251 4.33 -18.75 -0.74
CA THR A 251 5.34 -18.42 -1.76
C THR A 251 5.19 -17.01 -2.33
N GLU A 252 6.32 -16.42 -2.73
CA GLU A 252 6.39 -15.05 -3.26
C GLU A 252 5.52 -14.80 -4.51
N PRO A 253 5.50 -15.70 -5.53
CA PRO A 253 4.64 -15.52 -6.69
C PRO A 253 3.14 -15.50 -6.37
N VAL A 254 2.69 -16.44 -5.54
CA VAL A 254 1.28 -16.55 -5.13
C VAL A 254 0.87 -15.33 -4.31
N ALA A 255 1.72 -14.89 -3.37
CA ALA A 255 1.45 -13.68 -2.60
C ALA A 255 1.37 -12.44 -3.48
N ALA A 256 2.25 -12.29 -4.48
CA ALA A 256 2.21 -11.19 -5.42
C ALA A 256 0.93 -11.22 -6.27
N GLU A 257 0.54 -12.39 -6.78
CA GLU A 257 -0.72 -12.57 -7.50
C GLU A 257 -1.90 -12.08 -6.67
N HIS A 258 -1.99 -12.49 -5.40
CA HIS A 258 -3.05 -12.06 -4.49
C HIS A 258 -3.01 -10.57 -4.18
N PHE A 259 -1.82 -10.02 -3.96
CA PHE A 259 -1.67 -8.63 -3.56
C PHE A 259 -2.04 -7.67 -4.70
N PHE A 260 -1.64 -8.02 -5.92
CA PHE A 260 -1.81 -7.16 -7.08
C PHE A 260 -3.06 -7.45 -7.90
N ASN A 261 -3.69 -8.63 -7.89
CA ASN A 261 -4.85 -8.92 -8.76
C ASN A 261 -6.18 -9.00 -8.01
N LYS A 262 -7.26 -8.47 -8.63
CA LYS A 262 -8.63 -8.33 -8.10
C LYS A 262 -9.32 -9.62 -7.63
N HIS A 263 -8.76 -10.79 -7.93
CA HIS A 263 -9.39 -12.07 -7.63
C HIS A 263 -8.52 -12.83 -6.63
N PRO A 264 -8.88 -12.84 -5.34
CA PRO A 264 -8.21 -13.72 -4.41
C PRO A 264 -8.54 -15.15 -4.86
N THR A 265 -7.51 -15.96 -5.14
CA THR A 265 -7.73 -17.39 -5.38
C THR A 265 -8.43 -18.02 -4.17
N THR A 266 -9.12 -19.12 -4.44
CA THR A 266 -9.81 -19.91 -3.44
C THR A 266 -8.87 -20.37 -2.32
N GLU A 267 -7.56 -20.51 -2.57
CA GLU A 267 -6.58 -20.88 -1.55
C GLU A 267 -6.40 -19.81 -0.47
N LEU A 268 -6.19 -18.53 -0.85
CA LEU A 268 -6.08 -17.45 0.15
C LEU A 268 -7.37 -17.29 0.93
N LEU A 269 -8.53 -17.36 0.26
CA LEU A 269 -9.82 -17.29 0.94
C LEU A 269 -10.02 -18.48 1.90
N THR A 270 -9.53 -19.66 1.58
CA THR A 270 -9.61 -20.84 2.45
C THR A 270 -8.68 -20.69 3.65
N LEU A 271 -7.43 -20.27 3.43
CA LEU A 271 -6.46 -19.99 4.49
C LEU A 271 -6.96 -18.91 5.46
N VAL A 272 -7.48 -17.83 4.88
CA VAL A 272 -8.02 -16.68 5.60
C VAL A 272 -9.30 -17.06 6.33
N LYS A 273 -10.20 -17.88 5.75
CA LYS A 273 -11.39 -18.37 6.46
C LYS A 273 -11.02 -19.25 7.65
N VAL A 274 -10.12 -20.23 7.46
CA VAL A 274 -9.68 -21.11 8.55
C VAL A 274 -9.03 -20.29 9.67
N SER A 275 -8.17 -19.33 9.31
CA SER A 275 -7.50 -18.46 10.29
C SER A 275 -8.43 -17.43 10.94
N LEU A 276 -9.36 -16.82 10.18
CA LEU A 276 -10.29 -15.82 10.69
C LEU A 276 -11.43 -16.41 11.50
N ASP A 277 -11.92 -17.60 11.16
CA ASP A 277 -12.99 -18.25 11.93
C ASP A 277 -12.45 -18.73 13.28
N ASP A 278 -11.23 -19.29 13.31
CA ASP A 278 -10.55 -19.66 14.54
C ASP A 278 -10.15 -18.42 15.37
N TYR A 279 -9.75 -17.34 14.72
CA TYR A 279 -9.46 -16.05 15.36
C TYR A 279 -10.72 -15.34 15.90
N ARG A 280 -11.80 -15.23 15.11
CA ARG A 280 -13.08 -14.61 15.53
C ARG A 280 -13.78 -15.41 16.61
N ALA A 281 -13.64 -16.74 16.60
CA ALA A 281 -14.15 -17.61 17.67
C ALA A 281 -13.41 -17.38 19.00
N LYS A 282 -12.12 -17.02 18.95
CA LYS A 282 -11.29 -16.83 20.15
C LYS A 282 -11.23 -15.38 20.64
N TYR A 283 -11.36 -14.39 19.76
CA TYR A 283 -11.06 -12.99 20.09
C TYR A 283 -12.09 -12.02 19.51
N GLN A 284 -13.04 -11.60 20.35
CA GLN A 284 -13.89 -10.44 20.05
C GLN A 284 -13.21 -9.14 20.50
N ALA A 285 -13.00 -8.24 19.53
CA ALA A 285 -12.74 -6.79 19.60
C ALA A 285 -11.75 -6.23 20.67
N GLY A 286 -10.57 -5.78 20.22
CA GLY A 286 -9.68 -4.89 20.97
C GLY A 286 -8.21 -4.99 20.56
N ASP A 287 -7.32 -4.18 21.13
CA ASP A 287 -5.87 -4.27 20.89
C ASP A 287 -5.26 -5.62 21.35
N ALA A 288 -5.88 -6.28 22.34
CA ALA A 288 -5.56 -7.65 22.72
C ALA A 288 -5.78 -8.67 21.59
N ALA A 289 -6.68 -8.37 20.64
CA ALA A 289 -6.92 -9.23 19.49
C ALA A 289 -5.75 -9.16 18.49
N LYS A 290 -5.07 -8.01 18.35
CA LYS A 290 -3.87 -7.91 17.49
C LYS A 290 -2.72 -8.77 18.01
N GLU A 291 -2.44 -8.72 19.32
CA GLU A 291 -1.42 -9.55 19.95
C GLU A 291 -1.80 -11.05 19.90
N ALA A 292 -3.07 -11.37 20.12
CA ALA A 292 -3.54 -12.74 20.00
C ALA A 292 -3.53 -13.27 18.55
N PHE A 293 -3.77 -12.42 17.55
CA PHE A 293 -3.61 -12.77 16.14
C PHE A 293 -2.14 -13.03 15.82
N LYS A 294 -1.25 -12.17 16.34
CA LYS A 294 0.21 -12.31 16.22
C LYS A 294 0.68 -13.63 16.83
N GLU A 295 0.27 -13.97 18.05
CA GLU A 295 0.54 -15.27 18.68
C GLU A 295 -0.06 -16.45 17.89
N TYR A 296 -1.28 -16.33 17.40
CA TYR A 296 -1.92 -17.38 16.61
C TYR A 296 -1.16 -17.67 15.31
N LEU A 297 -0.74 -16.63 14.61
CA LEU A 297 0.09 -16.77 13.41
C LEU A 297 1.46 -17.37 13.71
N GLU A 298 2.04 -17.10 14.88
CA GLU A 298 3.26 -17.77 15.37
C GLU A 298 3.06 -19.26 15.70
N THR A 299 1.82 -19.70 15.91
CA THR A 299 1.53 -21.14 16.06
C THR A 299 1.27 -21.85 14.73
N LEU A 300 0.92 -21.10 13.69
CA LEU A 300 0.66 -21.64 12.36
C LEU A 300 1.93 -21.78 11.51
N PHE A 301 2.99 -21.01 11.80
CA PHE A 301 4.25 -20.94 11.05
C PHE A 301 5.45 -20.96 11.98
#